data_AF-A0A6A3YUV2-F1
#
_entry.id   AF-A0A6A3YUV2-F1
#
_cell.length_a   1.000
_cell.length_b   1.000
_cell.length_c   1.000
_cell.angle_alpha   90.00
_cell.angle_beta   90.00
_cell.angle_gamma   90.00
#
_symmetry.space_group_name_H-M   'P 1'
#
loop_
_entity.id
_entity.type
_entity.pdbx_description
1 polymer ?
#
loop_
_entity_poly.entity_id
_entity_poly.type
_entity_poly.pdbx_seq_one_letter_code
_entity_poly.pdbx_strand_id
1 'polypeptide(L)'
;MISSETPKKPLQLPADPSIYLRRTKNDTQAKYIELTPENFLPTLQYRWKLLTPDDLRHLGNFQFEAFLYVQRAAQPEQFHRATARRIEQARVQRMAYEVANTVQFGAITSHHLDVVNARRPESAPFEVPQDNTTTQAMELDRQREALQQQQQDTEREAPATAVISVRMNGLWMPLEIDILSLRRALRLPDHDIFSRGIYHEFTPTQPTNASMDDEDHAEEMSTD
;
A
#
# COMPACT_ATOMS: atom_id res chain seq x y z
N MET A 1 -13.79 -34.60 -0.76
CA MET A 1 -14.10 -33.16 -0.61
C MET A 1 -14.38 -32.92 0.86
N ILE A 2 -13.39 -32.43 1.62
CA ILE A 2 -13.55 -32.13 3.05
C ILE A 2 -13.87 -30.65 3.14
N SER A 3 -15.09 -30.33 3.59
CA SER A 3 -15.55 -28.97 3.82
C SER A 3 -14.70 -28.34 4.93
N SER A 4 -13.98 -27.28 4.62
CA SER A 4 -13.21 -26.49 5.57
C SER A 4 -14.17 -25.65 6.42
N GLU A 5 -14.71 -26.24 7.48
CA GLU A 5 -15.38 -25.46 8.52
C GLU A 5 -14.31 -24.62 9.24
N THR A 6 -14.34 -23.31 8.97
CA THR A 6 -13.59 -22.32 9.72
C THR A 6 -13.98 -22.45 11.19
N PRO A 7 -13.04 -22.53 12.16
CA PRO A 7 -13.40 -22.62 13.55
C PRO A 7 -14.17 -21.36 13.95
N LYS A 8 -15.47 -21.51 14.20
CA LYS A 8 -16.33 -20.44 14.71
C LYS A 8 -15.77 -20.01 16.06
N LYS A 9 -15.41 -18.72 16.14
CA LYS A 9 -14.77 -18.09 17.31
C LYS A 9 -15.56 -18.37 18.60
N PRO A 10 -14.89 -18.57 19.75
CA PRO A 10 -15.58 -18.88 21.00
C PRO A 10 -16.45 -17.69 21.43
N LEU A 11 -17.75 -17.95 21.60
CA LEU A 11 -18.70 -17.03 22.18
C LEU A 11 -18.56 -17.09 23.70
N GLN A 12 -18.57 -15.94 24.39
CA GLN A 12 -18.59 -15.91 25.85
C GLN A 12 -20.03 -15.69 26.32
N LEU A 13 -20.54 -16.67 27.05
CA LEU A 13 -21.81 -16.56 27.76
C LEU A 13 -21.61 -15.62 28.96
N PRO A 14 -22.51 -14.63 29.15
CA PRO A 14 -22.56 -13.85 30.39
C PRO A 14 -22.75 -14.78 31.61
N ALA A 15 -22.26 -14.37 32.78
CA ALA A 15 -22.43 -15.13 34.02
C ALA A 15 -23.91 -15.38 34.35
N ASP A 16 -24.76 -14.39 34.09
CA ASP A 16 -26.22 -14.48 34.19
C ASP A 16 -26.86 -14.15 32.82
N PRO A 17 -27.20 -15.17 32.01
CA PRO A 17 -27.77 -14.95 30.69
C PRO A 17 -29.25 -14.57 30.76
N SER A 18 -29.57 -13.31 30.47
CA SER A 18 -30.96 -12.86 30.25
C SER A 18 -31.48 -13.32 28.89
N ILE A 19 -32.63 -14.01 28.89
CA ILE A 19 -33.32 -14.45 27.67
C ILE A 19 -34.45 -13.47 27.36
N TYR A 20 -34.57 -13.06 26.11
CA TYR A 20 -35.57 -12.09 25.67
C TYR A 20 -36.56 -12.73 24.70
N LEU A 21 -37.85 -12.45 24.84
CA LEU A 21 -38.89 -12.93 23.94
C LEU A 21 -39.39 -11.81 23.03
N ARG A 22 -39.50 -12.12 21.73
CA ARG A 22 -40.17 -11.26 20.76
C ARG A 22 -41.70 -11.41 20.84
N ARG A 23 -42.40 -10.32 21.16
CA ARG A 23 -43.86 -10.34 21.41
C ARG A 23 -44.71 -10.26 20.15
N THR A 24 -44.20 -9.72 19.05
CA THR A 24 -44.90 -9.67 17.76
C THR A 24 -43.92 -9.80 16.59
N LYS A 25 -44.40 -10.25 15.43
CA LYS A 25 -43.57 -10.41 14.22
C LYS A 25 -42.95 -9.12 13.70
N ASN A 26 -43.47 -7.95 14.10
CA ASN A 26 -42.99 -6.64 13.63
C ASN A 26 -42.32 -5.82 14.74
N ASP A 27 -42.09 -6.39 15.92
CA ASP A 27 -41.40 -5.69 16.99
C ASP A 27 -39.92 -5.47 16.64
N THR A 28 -39.45 -4.27 16.98
CA THR A 28 -38.03 -3.94 17.00
C THR A 28 -37.37 -4.55 18.22
N GLN A 29 -36.06 -4.79 18.15
CA GLN A 29 -35.28 -5.40 19.23
C GLN A 29 -35.46 -4.69 20.58
N ALA A 30 -35.59 -3.36 20.58
CA ALA A 30 -35.80 -2.56 21.79
C ALA A 30 -37.11 -2.88 22.54
N LYS A 31 -38.05 -3.58 21.90
CA LYS A 31 -39.35 -3.95 22.47
C LYS A 31 -39.39 -5.39 22.98
N TYR A 32 -38.30 -6.13 22.91
CA TYR A 32 -38.25 -7.50 23.41
C TYR A 32 -38.32 -7.49 24.94
N ILE A 33 -39.05 -8.43 25.51
CA ILE A 33 -39.22 -8.53 26.97
C ILE A 33 -38.27 -9.59 27.52
N GLU A 34 -37.52 -9.23 28.55
CA GLU A 34 -36.74 -10.18 29.33
C GLU A 34 -37.67 -11.19 30.03
N LEU A 35 -37.41 -12.47 29.80
CA LEU A 35 -38.14 -13.57 30.41
C LEU A 35 -37.64 -13.80 31.84
N THR A 36 -38.57 -13.68 32.78
CA THR A 36 -38.40 -14.06 34.17
C THR A 36 -39.36 -15.20 34.51
N PRO A 37 -39.12 -15.97 35.58
CA PRO A 37 -40.05 -17.01 36.02
C PRO A 37 -41.48 -16.49 36.24
N GLU A 38 -41.61 -15.23 36.67
CA GLU A 38 -42.88 -14.58 36.98
C GLU A 38 -43.65 -14.16 35.71
N ASN A 39 -42.94 -13.74 34.65
CA ASN A 39 -43.58 -13.22 33.44
C ASN A 39 -43.61 -14.22 32.26
N PHE A 40 -43.00 -15.39 32.41
CA PHE A 40 -42.86 -16.38 31.34
C PHE A 40 -44.20 -16.80 30.73
N LEU A 41 -45.09 -17.35 31.56
CA LEU A 41 -46.40 -17.85 31.11
C LEU A 41 -47.31 -16.71 30.61
N PRO A 42 -47.45 -15.57 31.32
CA PRO A 42 -48.23 -14.43 30.82
C PRO A 42 -47.75 -13.91 29.45
N THR A 43 -46.44 -13.87 29.22
CA THR A 43 -45.88 -13.33 27.97
C THR A 43 -46.13 -14.26 26.79
N LEU A 44 -46.03 -15.59 26.99
CA LEU A 44 -46.38 -16.59 25.97
C LEU A 44 -47.87 -16.56 25.63
N GLN A 45 -48.74 -16.51 26.65
CA GLN A 45 -50.18 -16.40 26.45
C GLN A 45 -50.55 -15.11 25.71
N TYR A 46 -49.89 -13.99 26.02
CA TYR A 46 -50.09 -12.74 25.30
C TYR A 46 -49.68 -12.86 23.82
N ARG A 47 -48.51 -13.45 23.52
CA ARG A 47 -48.08 -13.67 22.14
C ARG A 47 -49.04 -14.59 21.39
N TRP A 48 -49.55 -15.63 22.05
CA TRP A 48 -50.53 -16.56 21.50
C TRP A 48 -51.87 -15.88 21.18
N LYS A 49 -52.31 -14.90 21.99
CA LYS A 49 -53.50 -14.09 21.70
C LYS A 49 -53.32 -13.17 20.48
N LEU A 50 -52.08 -12.84 20.13
CA LEU A 50 -51.74 -11.98 18.99
C LEU A 50 -51.42 -12.78 17.70
N LEU A 51 -51.79 -14.06 17.65
CA LEU A 51 -51.73 -14.83 16.41
C LEU A 51 -52.68 -14.22 15.39
N THR A 52 -52.16 -13.96 14.20
CA THR A 52 -52.96 -13.49 13.08
C THR A 52 -53.74 -14.66 12.46
N PRO A 53 -54.81 -14.40 11.67
CA PRO A 53 -55.52 -15.45 10.95
C PRO A 53 -54.62 -16.28 10.03
N ASP A 54 -53.52 -15.70 9.54
CA ASP A 54 -52.52 -16.40 8.73
C ASP A 54 -51.64 -17.33 9.58
N ASP A 55 -51.27 -16.90 10.80
CA ASP A 55 -50.56 -17.76 11.76
C ASP A 55 -51.41 -18.97 12.16
N LEU A 56 -52.72 -18.77 12.34
CA LEU A 56 -53.66 -19.84 12.69
C LEU A 56 -53.81 -20.88 11.56
N ARG A 57 -53.68 -20.47 10.29
CA ARG A 57 -53.70 -21.40 9.14
C ARG A 57 -52.42 -22.25 9.06
N HIS A 58 -51.32 -21.74 9.59
CA HIS A 58 -50.00 -22.38 9.54
C HIS A 58 -49.48 -22.73 10.95
N LEU A 59 -50.37 -23.12 11.87
CA LEU A 59 -50.04 -23.42 13.27
C LEU A 59 -48.90 -24.44 13.42
N GLY A 60 -48.79 -25.40 12.50
CA GLY A 60 -47.72 -26.40 12.51
C GLY A 60 -46.30 -25.80 12.35
N ASN A 61 -46.19 -24.57 11.84
CA ASN A 61 -44.94 -23.85 11.65
C ASN A 61 -44.78 -22.68 12.64
N PHE A 62 -45.71 -22.52 13.58
CA PHE A 62 -45.64 -21.44 14.56
C PHE A 62 -44.57 -21.75 15.62
N GLN A 63 -43.69 -20.78 15.85
CA GLN A 63 -42.63 -20.87 16.85
C GLN A 63 -42.53 -19.58 17.66
N PHE A 64 -42.16 -19.72 18.93
CA PHE A 64 -41.79 -18.59 19.78
C PHE A 64 -40.31 -18.26 19.55
N GLU A 65 -40.02 -17.00 19.23
CA GLU A 65 -38.64 -16.54 19.01
C GLU A 65 -38.08 -15.95 20.31
N ALA A 66 -37.10 -16.65 20.89
CA ALA A 66 -36.34 -16.21 22.05
C ALA A 66 -34.88 -15.90 21.65
N PHE A 67 -34.33 -14.86 22.25
CA PHE A 67 -33.01 -14.33 21.93
C PHE A 67 -32.14 -14.30 23.19
N LEU A 68 -30.91 -14.77 23.05
CA LEU A 68 -29.87 -14.67 24.07
C LEU A 68 -28.75 -13.78 23.53
N TYR A 69 -28.38 -12.74 24.28
CA TYR A 69 -27.30 -11.86 23.90
C TYR A 69 -25.99 -12.34 24.54
N VAL A 70 -25.06 -12.73 23.70
CA VAL A 70 -23.71 -13.14 24.11
C VAL A 70 -22.71 -12.05 23.74
N GLN A 71 -21.72 -11.85 24.61
CA GLN A 71 -20.59 -11.00 24.26
C GLN A 71 -19.60 -11.80 23.44
N ARG A 72 -19.01 -11.15 22.45
CA ARG A 72 -17.86 -11.72 21.77
C ARG A 72 -16.70 -11.69 22.75
N ALA A 73 -15.97 -12.80 22.89
CA ALA A 73 -14.75 -12.84 23.71
C ALA A 73 -13.87 -11.62 23.40
N ALA A 74 -13.39 -10.93 24.46
CA ALA A 74 -12.49 -9.80 24.33
C ALA A 74 -11.38 -10.14 23.35
N GLN A 75 -11.25 -9.34 22.29
CA GLN A 75 -10.24 -9.59 21.28
C GLN A 75 -8.85 -9.35 21.89
N PRO A 76 -7.84 -10.19 21.61
CA PRO A 76 -6.47 -9.75 21.77
C PRO A 76 -6.28 -8.49 20.90
N GLU A 77 -5.63 -7.47 21.44
CA GLU A 77 -5.56 -6.10 20.93
C GLU A 77 -5.51 -6.06 19.40
N GLN A 78 -6.56 -5.52 18.78
CA GLN A 78 -6.70 -5.56 17.32
C GLN A 78 -5.63 -4.73 16.64
N PHE A 79 -5.06 -5.27 15.55
CA PHE A 79 -4.34 -4.48 14.58
C PHE A 79 -5.18 -3.26 14.15
N HIS A 80 -4.56 -2.11 14.26
CA HIS A 80 -5.12 -0.83 13.92
C HIS A 80 -4.90 -0.52 12.43
N ARG A 81 -5.74 0.35 11.87
CA ARG A 81 -5.43 0.95 10.58
C ARG A 81 -4.26 1.93 10.77
N ALA A 82 -3.25 1.84 9.90
CA ALA A 82 -2.19 2.83 9.77
C ALA A 82 -2.77 4.14 9.18
N THR A 83 -3.37 4.97 10.02
CA THR A 83 -3.84 6.31 9.64
C THR A 83 -2.66 7.29 9.67
N ALA A 84 -2.77 8.41 8.96
CA ALA A 84 -1.70 9.42 8.90
C ALA A 84 -1.23 9.86 10.30
N ARG A 85 -2.17 10.08 11.23
CA ARG A 85 -1.85 10.41 12.64
C ARG A 85 -1.02 9.32 13.32
N ARG A 86 -1.37 8.05 13.12
CA ARG A 86 -0.67 6.92 13.74
C ARG A 86 0.70 6.66 13.12
N ILE A 87 0.82 6.87 11.82
CA ILE A 87 2.11 6.84 11.11
C ILE A 87 3.04 7.92 11.66
N GLU A 88 2.53 9.13 11.91
CA GLU A 88 3.32 10.20 12.51
C GLU A 88 3.75 9.88 13.95
N GLN A 89 2.85 9.30 14.77
CA GLN A 89 3.21 8.83 16.12
C GLN A 89 4.29 7.74 16.07
N ALA A 90 4.13 6.75 15.18
CA ALA A 90 5.11 5.68 14.99
C ALA A 90 6.47 6.21 14.51
N ARG A 91 6.48 7.25 13.66
CA ARG A 91 7.70 7.94 13.22
C ARG A 91 8.45 8.58 14.39
N VAL A 92 7.74 9.27 15.28
CA VAL A 92 8.36 9.87 16.48
C VAL A 92 8.98 8.79 17.35
N GLN A 93 8.28 7.65 17.52
CA GLN A 93 8.81 6.51 18.27
C GLN A 93 10.04 5.90 17.59
N ARG A 94 10.04 5.75 16.26
CA ARG A 94 11.20 5.28 15.50
C ARG A 94 12.40 6.22 15.69
N MET A 95 12.21 7.53 15.55
CA MET A 95 13.30 8.50 15.74
C MET A 95 13.88 8.43 17.16
N ALA A 96 13.02 8.26 18.18
CA ALA A 96 13.48 8.04 19.54
C ALA A 96 14.29 6.73 19.67
N TYR A 97 13.86 5.66 18.99
CA TYR A 97 14.59 4.39 18.94
C TYR A 97 15.94 4.52 18.23
N GLU A 98 16.00 5.23 17.11
CA GLU A 98 17.23 5.51 16.35
C GLU A 98 18.27 6.22 17.22
N VAL A 99 17.85 7.27 17.92
CA VAL A 99 18.72 8.02 18.84
C VAL A 99 19.16 7.15 20.02
N ALA A 100 18.23 6.42 20.65
CA ALA A 100 18.54 5.59 21.81
C ALA A 100 19.51 4.43 21.49
N ASN A 101 19.44 3.88 20.28
CA ASN A 101 20.25 2.72 19.88
C ASN A 101 21.42 3.10 18.95
N THR A 102 21.59 4.38 18.62
CA THR A 102 22.62 4.86 17.67
C THR A 102 22.56 4.10 16.33
N VAL A 103 21.34 3.90 15.83
CA VAL A 103 21.08 3.29 14.52
C VAL A 103 20.34 4.28 13.63
N GLN A 104 20.57 4.22 12.33
CA GLN A 104 19.86 5.02 11.34
C GLN A 104 19.23 4.09 10.32
N PHE A 105 17.91 4.16 10.15
CA PHE A 105 17.22 3.39 9.13
C PHE A 105 17.17 4.18 7.82
N GLY A 106 17.39 3.51 6.70
CA GLY A 106 17.19 4.10 5.39
C GLY A 106 15.71 4.44 5.13
N ALA A 107 15.44 5.13 4.03
CA ALA A 107 14.11 5.68 3.76
C ALA A 107 13.05 4.60 3.57
N ILE A 108 13.40 3.46 2.96
CA ILE A 108 12.48 2.36 2.69
C ILE A 108 12.13 1.64 4.00
N THR A 109 13.16 1.31 4.78
CA THR A 109 13.03 0.67 6.09
C THR A 109 12.25 1.56 7.05
N SER A 110 12.58 2.85 7.12
CA SER A 110 11.86 3.83 7.95
C SER A 110 10.37 3.86 7.64
N HIS A 111 10.00 3.92 6.36
CA HIS A 111 8.60 3.94 5.96
C HIS A 111 7.87 2.64 6.33
N HIS A 112 8.52 1.49 6.10
CA HIS A 112 7.98 0.20 6.50
C HIS A 112 7.72 0.13 8.01
N LEU A 113 8.71 0.52 8.82
CA LEU A 113 8.61 0.51 10.28
C LEU A 113 7.53 1.47 10.80
N ASP A 114 7.41 2.67 10.22
CA ASP A 114 6.35 3.62 10.57
C ASP A 114 4.97 3.00 10.33
N VAL A 115 4.78 2.28 9.21
CA VAL A 115 3.49 1.65 8.86
C VAL A 115 3.19 0.43 9.74
N VAL A 116 4.16 -0.44 9.99
CA VAL A 116 3.94 -1.65 10.81
C VAL A 116 3.65 -1.27 12.26
N ASN A 117 4.44 -0.35 12.84
CA ASN A 117 4.22 0.10 14.21
C ASN A 117 2.93 0.92 14.36
N ALA A 118 2.51 1.69 13.34
CA ALA A 118 1.22 2.39 13.36
C ALA A 118 -0.01 1.46 13.41
N ARG A 119 0.15 0.17 13.06
CA ARG A 119 -0.90 -0.84 13.17
C ARG A 119 -0.91 -1.51 14.54
N ARG A 120 0.10 -1.29 15.38
CA ARG A 120 0.16 -1.86 16.72
C ARG A 120 -0.70 -1.02 17.69
N PRO A 121 -1.12 -1.63 18.82
CA PRO A 121 -1.79 -0.91 19.90
C PRO A 121 -0.93 0.25 20.43
N GLU A 122 -1.55 1.32 20.93
CA GLU A 122 -0.83 2.52 21.40
C GLU A 122 0.02 2.25 22.65
N SER A 123 -0.32 1.22 23.41
CA SER A 123 0.43 0.68 24.55
C SER A 123 1.67 -0.13 24.14
N ALA A 124 1.75 -0.59 22.89
CA ALA A 124 2.84 -1.45 22.45
C ALA A 124 4.13 -0.63 22.26
N PRO A 125 5.28 -1.12 22.78
CA PRO A 125 6.56 -0.47 22.53
C PRO A 125 6.91 -0.55 21.04
N PHE A 126 7.69 0.41 20.58
CA PHE A 126 8.28 0.36 19.24
C PHE A 126 9.22 -0.83 19.13
N GLU A 127 9.08 -1.60 18.05
CA GLU A 127 10.01 -2.69 17.74
C GLU A 127 10.36 -2.70 16.25
N VAL A 128 11.52 -3.30 15.96
CA VAL A 128 11.96 -3.61 14.61
C VAL A 128 11.66 -5.09 14.36
N PRO A 129 10.64 -5.43 13.55
CA PRO A 129 10.28 -6.81 13.28
C PRO A 129 11.46 -7.59 12.65
N GLN A 130 11.66 -8.83 13.08
CA GLN A 130 12.66 -9.74 12.51
C GLN A 130 12.03 -10.60 11.41
N ASP A 131 11.37 -9.95 10.46
CA ASP A 131 10.73 -10.61 9.32
C ASP A 131 11.50 -10.38 8.02
N ASN A 132 11.13 -11.16 7.00
CA ASN A 132 11.76 -11.09 5.68
C ASN A 132 11.56 -9.72 5.04
N THR A 133 10.44 -9.05 5.30
CA THR A 133 10.13 -7.73 4.71
C THR A 133 11.02 -6.64 5.28
N THR A 134 11.26 -6.64 6.59
CA THR A 134 12.19 -5.70 7.23
C THR A 134 13.62 -5.94 6.71
N THR A 135 14.03 -7.21 6.59
CA THR A 135 15.35 -7.57 6.05
C THR A 135 15.52 -7.09 4.60
N GLN A 136 14.50 -7.31 3.76
CA GLN A 136 14.50 -6.85 2.36
C GLN A 136 14.51 -5.32 2.26
N ALA A 137 13.75 -4.62 3.12
CA ALA A 137 13.73 -3.17 3.14
C ALA A 137 15.12 -2.58 3.46
N MET A 138 15.83 -3.17 4.42
CA MET A 138 17.19 -2.78 4.79
C MET A 138 18.19 -3.04 3.65
N GLU A 139 18.06 -4.18 2.96
CA GLU A 139 18.91 -4.51 1.81
C GLU A 139 18.66 -3.56 0.63
N LEU A 140 17.40 -3.18 0.37
CA LEU A 140 17.07 -2.19 -0.66
C LEU A 140 17.62 -0.81 -0.34
N ASP A 141 17.60 -0.40 0.94
CA ASP A 141 18.25 0.85 1.35
C ASP A 141 19.76 0.80 1.11
N ARG A 142 20.42 -0.32 1.45
CA ARG A 142 21.85 -0.54 1.18
C ARG A 142 22.18 -0.44 -0.32
N GLN A 143 21.39 -1.10 -1.16
CA GLN A 143 21.57 -1.06 -2.62
C GLN A 143 21.36 0.35 -3.17
N ARG A 144 20.35 1.06 -2.65
CA ARG A 144 20.08 2.45 -3.04
C ARG A 144 21.25 3.36 -2.67
N GLU A 145 21.81 3.22 -1.47
CA GLU A 145 22.98 4.01 -1.05
C GLU A 145 24.20 3.71 -1.91
N ALA A 146 24.47 2.43 -2.22
CA ALA A 146 25.57 2.03 -3.09
C ALA A 146 25.42 2.64 -4.51
N LEU A 147 24.21 2.59 -5.07
CA LEU A 147 23.93 3.22 -6.37
C LEU A 147 24.10 4.73 -6.33
N GLN A 148 23.69 5.40 -5.24
CA GLN A 148 23.88 6.85 -5.09
C GLN A 148 25.36 7.23 -4.99
N GLN A 149 26.16 6.46 -4.24
CA GLN A 149 27.59 6.67 -4.15
C GLN A 149 28.26 6.50 -5.51
N GLN A 150 27.97 5.40 -6.20
CA GLN A 150 28.49 5.14 -7.55
C GLN A 150 28.11 6.25 -8.54
N GLN A 151 26.88 6.78 -8.44
CA GLN A 151 26.43 7.91 -9.27
C GLN A 151 27.23 9.17 -8.98
N GLN A 152 27.42 9.51 -7.70
CA GLN A 152 28.19 10.68 -7.29
C GLN A 152 29.66 10.58 -7.74
N ASP A 153 30.26 9.40 -7.62
CA ASP A 153 31.64 9.19 -8.05
C ASP A 153 31.77 9.29 -9.57
N THR A 154 30.84 8.70 -10.32
CA THR A 154 30.81 8.81 -11.78
C THR A 154 30.58 10.27 -12.23
N GLU A 155 29.76 11.04 -11.52
CA GLU A 155 29.57 12.48 -11.80
C GLU A 155 30.81 13.32 -11.50
N ARG A 156 31.55 12.97 -10.45
CA ARG A 156 32.83 13.63 -10.11
C ARG A 156 33.93 13.31 -11.12
N GLU A 157 33.94 12.10 -11.66
CA GLU A 157 34.91 11.65 -12.66
C GLU A 157 34.54 12.04 -14.10
N ALA A 158 33.28 12.44 -14.33
CA ALA A 158 32.83 12.86 -15.65
C ALA A 158 33.60 14.10 -16.13
N PRO A 159 34.07 14.11 -17.39
CA PRO A 159 34.79 15.27 -17.92
C PRO A 159 33.84 16.48 -17.98
N ALA A 160 34.29 17.62 -17.48
CA ALA A 160 33.53 18.87 -17.53
C ALA A 160 33.42 19.41 -18.97
N THR A 161 34.42 19.14 -19.81
CA THR A 161 34.51 19.59 -21.20
C THR A 161 34.58 18.42 -22.18
N ALA A 162 34.05 18.63 -23.39
CA ALA A 162 34.18 17.71 -24.52
C ALA A 162 34.60 18.46 -25.78
N VAL A 163 35.42 17.82 -26.61
CA VAL A 163 35.80 18.36 -27.92
C VAL A 163 34.75 17.92 -28.95
N ILE A 164 34.12 18.88 -29.60
CA ILE A 164 33.19 18.64 -30.72
C ILE A 164 33.75 19.22 -32.01
N SER A 165 33.48 18.55 -33.12
CA SER A 165 33.83 19.06 -34.45
C SER A 165 32.72 19.97 -34.97
N VAL A 166 33.04 21.23 -35.25
CA VAL A 166 32.10 22.23 -35.80
C VAL A 166 32.59 22.66 -37.17
N ARG A 167 31.68 22.76 -38.14
CA ARG A 167 32.00 23.25 -39.48
C ARG A 167 31.84 24.77 -39.53
N MET A 168 32.94 25.50 -39.74
CA MET A 168 32.93 26.96 -39.92
C MET A 168 33.68 27.34 -41.20
N ASN A 169 33.07 28.19 -42.03
CA ASN A 169 33.64 28.62 -43.32
C ASN A 169 34.10 27.46 -44.22
N GLY A 170 33.37 26.34 -44.20
CA GLY A 170 33.67 25.15 -44.99
C GLY A 170 34.69 24.17 -44.37
N LEU A 171 35.38 24.56 -43.29
CA LEU A 171 36.40 23.74 -42.62
C LEU A 171 35.85 23.14 -41.32
N TRP A 172 36.21 21.88 -41.04
CA TRP A 172 35.92 21.22 -39.76
C TRP A 172 36.97 21.64 -38.73
N MET A 173 36.52 22.15 -37.58
CA MET A 173 37.40 22.57 -36.51
C MET A 173 37.00 21.92 -35.17
N PRO A 174 37.95 21.39 -34.40
CA PRO A 174 37.68 20.89 -33.05
C PRO A 174 37.53 22.07 -32.08
N LEU A 175 36.45 22.07 -31.31
CA LEU A 175 36.17 23.06 -30.27
C LEU A 175 35.93 22.36 -28.93
N GLU A 176 36.65 22.78 -27.89
CA GLU A 176 36.41 22.33 -26.52
C GLU A 176 35.24 23.12 -25.90
N ILE A 177 34.21 22.41 -25.45
CA ILE A 177 32.97 22.99 -24.94
C ILE A 177 32.62 22.38 -23.57
N ASP A 178 32.14 23.23 -22.67
CA ASP A 178 31.53 22.79 -21.40
C ASP A 178 30.25 21.98 -21.65
N ILE A 179 30.23 20.74 -21.15
CA ILE A 179 29.17 19.77 -21.44
C ILE A 179 27.83 20.24 -20.85
N LEU A 180 27.84 20.84 -19.66
CA LEU A 180 26.61 21.34 -19.01
C LEU A 180 25.97 22.48 -19.79
N SER A 181 26.78 23.45 -20.25
CA SER A 181 26.33 24.56 -21.08
C SER A 181 25.74 24.08 -22.40
N LEU A 182 26.39 23.11 -23.05
CA LEU A 182 25.89 22.52 -24.29
C LEU A 182 24.56 21.78 -24.08
N ARG A 183 24.44 20.96 -23.03
CA ARG A 183 23.20 20.26 -22.68
C ARG A 183 22.05 21.24 -22.45
N ARG A 184 22.27 22.29 -21.65
CA ARG A 184 21.26 23.32 -21.37
C ARG A 184 20.82 24.07 -22.63
N ALA A 185 21.77 24.41 -23.51
CA ALA A 185 21.47 25.04 -24.80
C ALA A 185 20.58 24.14 -25.68
N LEU A 186 20.82 22.82 -25.65
CA LEU A 186 20.03 21.82 -26.37
C LEU A 186 18.77 21.34 -25.62
N ARG A 187 18.50 21.89 -24.43
CA ARG A 187 17.43 21.45 -23.52
C ARG A 187 17.49 19.95 -23.18
N LEU A 188 18.69 19.40 -23.12
CA LEU A 188 18.95 18.04 -22.66
C LEU A 188 19.10 18.01 -21.13
N PRO A 189 18.78 16.89 -20.46
CA PRO A 189 19.00 16.73 -19.03
C PRO A 189 20.48 16.92 -18.65
N ASP A 190 20.72 17.53 -17.49
CA ASP A 190 22.09 17.76 -16.97
C ASP A 190 22.82 16.44 -16.61
N HIS A 191 22.10 15.33 -16.48
CA HIS A 191 22.65 13.99 -16.23
C HIS A 191 22.76 13.16 -17.51
N ASP A 192 23.67 12.18 -17.52
CA ASP A 192 23.76 11.20 -18.61
C ASP A 192 22.48 10.36 -18.70
N ILE A 193 21.88 10.28 -19.88
CA ILE A 193 20.62 9.56 -20.16
C ILE A 193 20.83 8.20 -20.84
N PHE A 194 22.03 7.90 -21.35
CA PHE A 194 22.30 6.68 -22.10
C PHE A 194 22.99 5.62 -21.24
N SER A 195 23.74 6.03 -20.22
CA SER A 195 24.22 5.11 -19.17
C SER A 195 23.27 5.04 -17.97
N ARG A 196 22.26 5.91 -17.91
CA ARG A 196 21.37 6.04 -16.75
C ARG A 196 19.91 6.21 -17.18
N GLY A 197 18.98 5.67 -16.39
CA GLY A 197 17.54 5.83 -16.63
C GLY A 197 16.97 4.81 -17.62
N ILE A 198 15.80 5.09 -18.20
CA ILE A 198 15.06 4.13 -19.03
C ILE A 198 15.76 3.72 -20.32
N TYR A 199 16.82 4.43 -20.74
CA TYR A 199 17.59 4.15 -21.95
C TYR A 199 18.94 3.47 -21.68
N HIS A 200 19.19 3.00 -20.46
CA HIS A 200 20.46 2.32 -20.10
C HIS A 200 20.76 1.04 -20.91
N GLU A 201 19.74 0.43 -21.52
CA GLU A 201 19.88 -0.73 -22.41
C GLU A 201 19.83 -0.37 -23.90
N PHE A 202 19.75 0.93 -24.25
CA PHE A 202 19.63 1.34 -25.64
C PHE A 202 20.97 1.20 -26.38
N THR A 203 21.10 0.12 -27.16
CA THR A 203 22.11 0.01 -28.21
C THR A 203 21.49 0.40 -29.54
N PRO A 204 21.83 1.57 -30.13
CA PRO A 204 21.35 1.92 -31.46
C PRO A 204 21.82 0.86 -32.46
N THR A 205 20.87 0.27 -33.19
CA THR A 205 21.23 -0.64 -34.29
C THR A 205 22.02 0.14 -35.33
N GLN A 206 23.20 -0.35 -35.70
CA GLN A 206 23.93 0.22 -36.83
C GLN A 206 22.99 0.28 -38.04
N PRO A 207 22.84 1.44 -38.70
CA PRO A 207 22.04 1.52 -39.89
C PRO A 207 22.61 0.52 -40.91
N THR A 208 21.80 -0.48 -41.26
CA THR A 208 22.17 -1.53 -42.23
C THR A 208 22.24 -1.01 -43.66
N ASN A 209 21.76 0.21 -43.88
CA ASN A 209 21.73 0.83 -45.18
C ASN A 209 22.91 1.79 -45.27
N ALA A 210 23.77 1.60 -46.27
CA ALA A 210 24.69 2.64 -46.69
C ALA A 210 23.90 3.93 -46.97
N SER A 211 24.47 5.11 -46.69
CA SER A 211 23.89 6.38 -47.13
C SER A 211 23.47 6.24 -48.58
N MET A 212 22.16 6.19 -48.83
CA MET A 212 21.63 6.27 -50.18
C MET A 212 21.88 7.71 -50.62
N ASP A 213 22.64 7.88 -51.69
CA ASP A 213 22.76 9.18 -52.33
C ASP A 213 21.36 9.61 -52.80
N ASP A 214 21.06 10.90 -52.62
CA ASP A 214 19.77 11.50 -52.95
C ASP A 214 19.67 11.69 -54.47
N GLU A 215 19.45 10.58 -55.18
CA GLU A 215 19.42 10.53 -56.65
C GLU A 215 18.18 11.24 -57.24
N ASP A 216 17.11 11.41 -56.46
CA ASP A 216 15.85 12.03 -56.91
C ASP A 216 15.96 13.55 -57.13
N HIS A 217 17.00 14.21 -56.62
CA HIS A 217 17.26 15.64 -56.80
C HIS A 217 18.39 15.97 -57.79
N ALA A 218 18.96 14.96 -58.48
CA ALA A 218 20.03 15.17 -59.45
C ALA A 218 19.54 15.72 -60.81
N GLU A 219 18.28 15.51 -61.17
CA GLU A 219 17.73 15.84 -62.50
C GLU A 219 16.88 17.11 -62.51
N GLU A 220 17.38 18.24 -62.01
CA GLU A 220 16.76 19.55 -62.27
C GLU A 220 17.76 20.71 -62.51
N MET A 221 19.03 20.40 -62.80
CA MET A 221 20.06 21.39 -63.17
C MET A 221 20.78 21.10 -64.49
N SER A 222 20.09 20.51 -65.47
CA SER A 222 20.64 20.46 -66.83
C SER A 222 19.55 20.42 -67.89
N THR A 223 18.92 21.58 -68.13
CA THR A 223 18.44 21.91 -69.47
C THR A 223 18.60 23.42 -69.68
N ASP A 224 19.62 23.75 -70.49
CA ASP A 224 19.73 24.95 -71.31
C ASP A 224 18.68 24.88 -72.46
#